data_AF-A0A962DQX7-F1
#
_entry.id   AF-A0A962DQX7-F1
#
_cell.length_a   1.000
_cell.length_b   1.000
_cell.length_c   1.000
_cell.angle_alpha   90.00
_cell.angle_beta   90.00
_cell.angle_gamma   90.00
#
_symmetry.space_group_name_H-M   'P 1'
#
loop_
_entity.id
_entity.type
_entity.pdbx_description
1 polymer ?
#
loop_
_entity_poly.entity_id
_entity_poly.type
_entity_poly.pdbx_seq_one_letter_code
_entity_poly.pdbx_strand_id
1 'polypeptide(L)'
;AIITPALIVGAFAERMKFSALLVFMAVWFTVVYAPVAHMVWGGDGALMWDWGVLDFAGGTVVHINAGIAGFVACLVLGKRKGYPHTAMPPHNLNFTIMGAGMLWVGWFGFNAGSAVAANESAGMAMLVTQIATAMAALTWMFAEWLSHGKPSVLGIASGAVAGLVAITPASGTAG
;
A
#
# COMPACT_ATOMS: atom_id res chain seq x y z
N ALA A 1 -0.30 -10.02 7.26
CA ALA A 1 1.03 -10.28 6.68
C ALA A 1 1.05 -10.34 5.14
N ILE A 2 0.26 -11.21 4.49
CA ILE A 2 0.50 -11.64 3.10
C ILE A 2 0.58 -10.52 2.05
N ILE A 3 -0.20 -9.43 2.20
CA ILE A 3 -0.18 -8.32 1.23
C ILE A 3 1.15 -7.54 1.23
N THR A 4 1.82 -7.42 2.37
CA THR A 4 3.05 -6.60 2.51
C THR A 4 4.21 -7.14 1.67
N PRO A 5 4.57 -8.44 1.75
CA PRO A 5 5.52 -9.06 0.82
C PRO A 5 5.11 -8.89 -0.65
N ALA A 6 3.83 -9.06 -0.99
CA ALA A 6 3.36 -8.95 -2.36
C ALA A 6 3.58 -7.54 -2.96
N LEU A 7 3.37 -6.48 -2.16
CA LEU A 7 3.68 -5.10 -2.54
C LEU A 7 5.18 -4.91 -2.84
N ILE A 8 6.04 -5.49 -2.01
CA ILE A 8 7.49 -5.42 -2.17
C ILE A 8 7.93 -6.10 -3.48
N VAL A 9 7.40 -7.30 -3.75
CA VAL A 9 7.72 -8.04 -5.00
C VAL A 9 7.37 -7.21 -6.23
N GLY A 10 6.24 -6.49 -6.21
CA GLY A 10 5.83 -5.62 -7.32
C GLY A 10 6.87 -4.56 -7.70
N ALA A 11 7.66 -4.06 -6.73
CA ALA A 11 8.67 -3.03 -6.97
C ALA A 11 9.84 -3.52 -7.84
N PHE A 12 10.23 -4.80 -7.72
CA PHE A 12 11.40 -5.35 -8.40
C PHE A 12 11.14 -6.66 -9.15
N ALA A 13 9.88 -6.97 -9.42
CA ALA A 13 9.49 -8.04 -10.33
C ALA A 13 10.39 -8.04 -11.58
N GLU A 14 10.79 -9.23 -12.01
CA GLU A 14 11.68 -9.49 -13.16
C GLU A 14 13.15 -9.06 -13.00
N ARG A 15 13.58 -8.58 -11.83
CA ARG A 15 14.98 -8.17 -11.56
C ARG A 15 15.74 -9.02 -10.56
N MET A 16 15.11 -10.05 -10.01
CA MET A 16 15.70 -10.90 -8.98
C MET A 16 15.51 -12.37 -9.33
N LYS A 17 16.51 -13.21 -9.03
CA LYS A 17 16.34 -14.67 -9.11
C LYS A 17 15.24 -15.09 -8.14
N PHE A 18 14.42 -16.06 -8.53
CA PHE A 18 13.33 -16.56 -7.68
C PHE A 18 13.83 -17.10 -6.34
N SER A 19 14.97 -17.79 -6.31
CA SER A 19 15.57 -18.25 -5.06
C SER A 19 15.99 -17.10 -4.13
N ALA A 20 16.57 -16.03 -4.68
CA ALA A 20 16.94 -14.85 -3.92
C ALA A 20 15.69 -14.11 -3.39
N LEU A 21 14.61 -14.07 -4.18
CA LEU A 21 13.30 -13.56 -3.74
C LEU A 21 12.81 -14.32 -2.50
N LEU A 22 12.80 -15.65 -2.54
CA LEU A 22 12.31 -16.46 -1.41
C LEU A 22 13.11 -16.21 -0.14
N VAL A 23 14.44 -16.20 -0.23
CA VAL A 23 15.32 -15.92 0.92
C VAL A 23 15.09 -14.49 1.43
N PHE A 24 15.05 -13.51 0.53
CA PHE A 24 14.80 -12.12 0.91
C PHE A 24 13.45 -11.95 1.62
N MET A 25 12.38 -12.56 1.09
CA MET A 25 11.05 -12.50 1.71
C MET A 25 11.02 -13.16 3.09
N ALA A 26 11.66 -14.33 3.25
CA ALA A 26 11.73 -15.03 4.53
C ALA A 26 12.47 -14.19 5.58
N VAL A 27 13.66 -13.69 5.22
CA VAL A 27 14.47 -12.85 6.11
C VAL A 27 13.71 -11.57 6.45
N TRP A 28 13.21 -10.84 5.44
CA TRP A 28 12.52 -9.57 5.63
C TRP A 28 11.26 -9.73 6.49
N PHE A 29 10.47 -10.78 6.28
CA PHE A 29 9.31 -11.06 7.11
C PHE A 29 9.70 -11.25 8.58
N THR A 30 10.72 -12.06 8.85
CA THR A 30 11.13 -12.39 10.22
C THR A 30 11.80 -11.22 10.93
N VAL A 31 12.68 -10.49 10.25
CA VAL A 31 13.52 -9.46 10.90
C VAL A 31 13.00 -8.04 10.77
N VAL A 32 12.04 -7.80 9.86
CA VAL A 32 11.45 -6.47 9.64
C VAL A 32 9.95 -6.48 9.92
N TYR A 33 9.17 -7.29 9.19
CA TYR A 33 7.72 -7.24 9.33
C TYR A 33 7.25 -7.64 10.73
N ALA A 34 7.68 -8.79 11.25
CA ALA A 34 7.24 -9.28 12.55
C ALA A 34 7.62 -8.33 13.70
N PRO A 35 8.85 -7.78 13.78
CA PRO A 35 9.18 -6.78 14.79
C PRO A 35 8.37 -5.49 14.67
N VAL A 36 8.19 -4.94 13.46
CA VAL A 36 7.41 -3.70 13.26
C VAL A 36 5.93 -3.94 13.62
N ALA A 37 5.36 -5.08 13.20
CA ALA A 37 4.00 -5.46 13.57
C ALA A 37 3.84 -5.58 15.08
N HIS A 38 4.80 -6.20 15.77
CA HIS A 38 4.79 -6.27 17.23
C HIS A 38 4.93 -4.88 17.87
N MET A 39 5.81 -4.01 17.37
CA MET A 39 6.00 -2.67 17.91
C MET A 39 4.71 -1.84 17.89
N VAL A 40 3.91 -1.97 16.82
CA VAL A 40 2.72 -1.14 16.59
C VAL A 40 1.45 -1.79 17.15
N TRP A 41 1.30 -3.11 17.02
CA TRP A 41 0.06 -3.84 17.36
C TRP A 41 0.22 -4.82 18.52
N GLY A 42 1.38 -4.83 19.19
CA GLY A 42 1.66 -5.76 20.31
C GLY A 42 0.90 -5.43 21.60
N GLY A 43 0.24 -4.28 21.69
CA GLY A 43 -0.41 -3.81 22.91
C GLY A 43 0.60 -3.27 23.94
N ASP A 44 0.16 -3.18 25.20
CA ASP A 44 0.96 -2.59 26.28
C ASP A 44 2.33 -3.27 26.41
N GLY A 45 3.40 -2.46 26.46
CA GLY A 45 4.79 -2.93 26.48
C GLY A 45 5.43 -3.06 25.09
N ALA A 46 4.68 -2.84 24.02
CA ALA A 46 5.23 -2.71 22.68
C ALA A 46 5.69 -1.27 22.40
N LEU A 47 6.86 -1.14 21.76
CA LEU A 47 7.56 0.14 21.64
C LEU A 47 6.71 1.29 21.04
N MET A 48 6.10 1.09 19.88
CA MET A 48 5.35 2.15 19.19
C MET A 48 3.94 2.31 19.76
N TRP A 49 3.36 1.23 20.30
CA TRP A 49 2.13 1.29 21.08
C TRP A 49 2.29 2.21 22.30
N ASP A 50 3.35 2.02 23.09
CA ASP A 50 3.64 2.82 24.28
C ASP A 50 3.99 4.28 23.95
N TRP A 51 4.43 4.55 22.72
CA TRP A 51 4.62 5.92 22.21
C TRP A 51 3.30 6.60 21.77
N GLY A 52 2.18 5.87 21.76
CA GLY A 52 0.87 6.36 21.32
C GLY A 52 0.74 6.49 19.80
N VAL A 53 1.48 5.69 19.03
CA VAL A 53 1.37 5.71 17.56
C VAL A 53 -0.01 5.19 17.14
N LEU A 54 -0.74 6.04 16.42
CA LEU A 54 -2.03 5.69 15.84
C LEU A 54 -1.84 5.07 14.46
N ASP A 55 -2.05 3.77 14.37
CA ASP A 55 -2.03 3.04 13.11
C ASP A 55 -3.08 1.93 13.08
N PHE A 56 -4.29 2.31 12.66
CA PHE A 56 -5.47 1.46 12.74
C PHE A 56 -5.38 0.19 11.89
N ALA A 57 -4.96 0.32 10.63
CA ALA A 57 -4.94 -0.81 9.69
C ALA A 57 -3.56 -1.09 9.05
N GLY A 58 -2.52 -0.31 9.37
CA GLY A 58 -1.14 -0.63 8.98
C GLY A 58 -0.52 0.31 7.97
N GLY A 59 -0.72 1.62 8.12
CA GLY A 59 0.05 2.63 7.39
C GLY A 59 1.56 2.45 7.58
N THR A 60 2.00 2.21 8.82
CA THR A 60 3.40 1.93 9.14
C THR A 60 3.75 0.48 8.85
N VAL A 61 2.99 -0.47 9.42
CA VAL A 61 3.30 -1.91 9.40
C VAL A 61 3.30 -2.49 7.98
N VAL A 62 2.39 -2.00 7.12
CA VAL A 62 2.22 -2.48 5.75
C VAL A 62 2.83 -1.51 4.75
N HIS A 63 2.31 -0.29 4.65
CA HIS A 63 2.56 0.54 3.46
C HIS A 63 3.93 1.22 3.47
N ILE A 64 4.28 1.91 4.56
CA ILE A 64 5.60 2.53 4.72
C ILE A 64 6.68 1.44 4.72
N ASN A 65 6.46 0.35 5.47
CA ASN A 65 7.40 -0.75 5.56
C ASN A 65 7.68 -1.40 4.19
N ALA A 66 6.63 -1.75 3.43
CA ALA A 66 6.79 -2.28 2.08
C ALA A 66 7.38 -1.26 1.11
N GLY A 67 6.96 0.01 1.20
CA GLY A 67 7.44 1.10 0.34
C GLY A 67 8.95 1.31 0.48
N ILE A 68 9.45 1.39 1.71
CA ILE A 68 10.88 1.53 1.99
C ILE A 68 11.64 0.27 1.57
N ALA A 69 11.13 -0.93 1.87
CA ALA A 69 11.77 -2.18 1.46
C ALA A 69 11.88 -2.29 -0.07
N GLY A 70 10.81 -1.97 -0.79
CA GLY A 70 10.79 -1.95 -2.25
C GLY A 70 11.72 -0.88 -2.83
N PHE A 71 11.76 0.32 -2.23
CA PHE A 71 12.66 1.39 -2.63
C PHE A 71 14.14 1.00 -2.46
N VAL A 72 14.52 0.50 -1.27
CA VAL A 72 15.89 0.05 -1.00
C VAL A 72 16.27 -1.12 -1.93
N ALA A 73 15.37 -2.08 -2.16
CA ALA A 73 15.61 -3.16 -3.10
C ALA A 73 15.84 -2.64 -4.54
N CYS A 74 15.10 -1.60 -4.97
CA CYS A 74 15.34 -0.96 -6.26
C CYS A 74 16.72 -0.32 -6.36
N LEU A 75 17.23 0.28 -5.27
CA LEU A 75 18.56 0.88 -5.23
C LEU A 75 19.66 -0.20 -5.30
N VAL A 76 19.52 -1.27 -4.52
CA VAL A 76 20.50 -2.37 -4.45
C VAL A 76 20.56 -3.17 -5.75
N LEU A 77 19.42 -3.46 -6.38
CA LEU A 77 19.37 -4.19 -7.66
C LEU A 77 19.80 -3.33 -8.87
N GLY A 78 19.78 -2.01 -8.72
CA GLY A 78 20.10 -1.07 -9.79
C GLY A 78 18.94 -0.79 -10.77
N LYS A 79 19.21 0.12 -11.71
CA LYS A 79 18.23 0.63 -12.67
C LYS A 79 17.82 -0.45 -13.68
N ARG A 80 16.55 -0.41 -14.12
CA ARG A 80 16.06 -1.23 -15.25
C ARG A 80 16.84 -0.86 -16.52
N LYS A 81 17.10 -1.84 -17.39
CA LYS A 81 17.67 -1.57 -18.71
C LYS A 81 16.74 -0.61 -19.49
N GLY A 82 17.30 0.45 -20.06
CA GLY A 82 16.54 1.49 -20.77
C GLY A 82 16.02 2.63 -19.89
N TYR A 83 16.03 2.52 -18.56
CA TYR A 83 15.66 3.65 -17.69
C TYR A 83 16.79 4.71 -17.66
N PRO A 84 16.49 6.02 -17.81
CA PRO A 84 15.17 6.66 -17.89
C PRO A 84 14.68 6.94 -19.33
N HIS A 85 15.43 6.52 -20.35
CA HIS A 85 15.23 6.96 -21.74
C HIS A 85 14.14 6.19 -22.51
N THR A 86 13.79 4.99 -22.05
CA THR A 86 12.73 4.16 -22.66
C THR A 86 11.46 4.26 -21.83
N ALA A 87 10.35 4.64 -22.46
CA ALA A 87 9.03 4.62 -21.81
C ALA A 87 8.66 3.19 -21.39
N MET A 88 8.23 3.02 -20.14
CA MET A 88 7.85 1.71 -19.57
C MET A 88 6.37 1.73 -19.13
N PRO A 89 5.41 1.79 -20.07
CA PRO A 89 3.98 1.75 -19.73
C PRO A 89 3.59 0.38 -19.15
N PRO A 90 2.43 0.27 -18.47
CA PRO A 90 1.91 -1.01 -18.03
C PRO A 90 1.78 -1.98 -19.21
N HIS A 91 2.21 -3.23 -19.00
CA HIS A 91 2.11 -4.28 -20.02
C HIS A 91 0.65 -4.53 -20.44
N ASN A 92 -0.29 -4.44 -19.51
CA ASN A 92 -1.72 -4.55 -19.79
C ASN A 92 -2.54 -3.65 -18.85
N LEU A 93 -3.19 -2.64 -19.41
CA LEU A 93 -3.98 -1.68 -18.66
C LEU A 93 -5.25 -2.32 -18.06
N ASN A 94 -5.88 -3.27 -18.74
CA ASN A 94 -7.09 -3.94 -18.24
C ASN A 94 -6.78 -4.75 -16.97
N PHE A 95 -5.64 -5.46 -16.94
CA PHE A 95 -5.20 -6.16 -15.73
C PHE A 95 -4.85 -5.21 -14.59
N THR A 96 -4.29 -4.04 -14.91
CA THR A 96 -4.02 -3.00 -13.90
C THR A 96 -5.30 -2.51 -13.26
N ILE A 97 -6.34 -2.26 -14.05
CA ILE A 97 -7.65 -1.78 -13.55
C ILE A 97 -8.39 -2.87 -12.78
N MET A 98 -8.35 -4.11 -13.25
CA MET A 98 -8.91 -5.23 -12.49
C MET A 98 -8.21 -5.39 -11.14
N GLY A 99 -6.88 -5.29 -11.10
CA GLY A 99 -6.11 -5.31 -9.85
C GLY A 99 -6.48 -4.17 -8.91
N ALA A 100 -6.58 -2.94 -9.43
CA ALA A 100 -7.00 -1.78 -8.64
C ALA A 100 -8.43 -1.94 -8.07
N GLY A 101 -9.37 -2.48 -8.87
CA GLY A 101 -10.72 -2.77 -8.42
C GLY A 101 -10.77 -3.85 -7.32
N MET A 102 -10.01 -4.93 -7.49
CA MET A 102 -9.87 -5.97 -6.46
C MET A 102 -9.23 -5.43 -5.18
N LEU A 103 -8.22 -4.56 -5.28
CA LEU A 103 -7.62 -3.90 -4.14
C LEU A 103 -8.63 -3.02 -3.42
N TRP A 104 -9.39 -2.20 -4.13
CA TRP A 104 -10.41 -1.33 -3.52
C TRP A 104 -11.46 -2.15 -2.76
N VAL A 105 -12.04 -3.18 -3.38
CA VAL A 105 -13.03 -4.03 -2.71
C VAL A 105 -12.42 -4.76 -1.51
N GLY A 106 -11.23 -5.33 -1.67
CA GLY A 106 -10.52 -6.00 -0.57
C GLY A 106 -10.15 -5.06 0.58
N TRP A 107 -9.94 -3.78 0.29
CA TRP A 107 -9.54 -2.80 1.30
C TRP A 107 -10.65 -2.47 2.31
N PHE A 108 -11.92 -2.70 1.97
CA PHE A 108 -12.99 -2.63 2.97
C PHE A 108 -12.75 -3.66 4.08
N GLY A 109 -12.42 -4.90 3.70
CA GLY A 109 -12.05 -5.93 4.68
C GLY A 109 -10.75 -5.59 5.42
N PHE A 110 -9.80 -4.95 4.74
CA PHE A 110 -8.53 -4.52 5.34
C PHE A 110 -8.73 -3.45 6.41
N ASN A 111 -9.43 -2.35 6.10
CA ASN A 111 -9.64 -1.25 7.04
C ASN A 111 -10.75 -1.58 8.05
N ALA A 112 -11.94 -1.96 7.60
CA ALA A 112 -13.05 -2.20 8.52
C ALA A 112 -12.83 -3.45 9.40
N GLY A 113 -12.16 -4.47 8.85
CA GLY A 113 -11.80 -5.66 9.61
C GLY A 113 -10.79 -5.39 10.73
N SER A 114 -9.99 -4.32 10.63
CA SER A 114 -9.09 -3.90 11.71
C SER A 114 -9.83 -3.42 12.97
N ALA A 115 -11.13 -3.14 12.88
CA ALA A 115 -11.97 -2.90 14.07
C ALA A 115 -12.18 -4.17 14.92
N VAL A 116 -11.85 -5.35 14.40
CA VAL A 116 -12.00 -6.69 15.02
C VAL A 116 -13.40 -7.02 15.55
N ALA A 117 -14.41 -6.24 15.12
CA ALA A 117 -15.80 -6.39 15.47
C ALA A 117 -16.69 -5.74 14.40
N ALA A 118 -17.95 -6.18 14.30
CA ALA A 118 -18.96 -5.55 13.46
C ALA A 118 -19.70 -4.48 14.27
N ASN A 119 -19.11 -3.29 14.39
CA ASN A 119 -19.61 -2.19 15.21
C ASN A 119 -19.53 -0.84 14.47
N GLU A 120 -19.81 0.25 15.19
CA GLU A 120 -19.75 1.62 14.67
C GLU A 120 -18.36 1.97 14.12
N SER A 121 -17.28 1.54 14.77
CA SER A 121 -15.91 1.77 14.31
C SER A 121 -15.65 1.12 12.95
N ALA A 122 -16.10 -0.13 12.75
CA ALA A 122 -16.02 -0.80 11.45
C ALA A 122 -16.83 -0.06 10.37
N GLY A 123 -18.06 0.38 10.71
CA GLY A 123 -18.92 1.13 9.79
C GLY A 123 -18.28 2.46 9.36
N MET A 124 -17.71 3.20 10.32
CA MET A 124 -16.97 4.44 10.05
C MET A 124 -15.74 4.17 9.19
N ALA A 125 -14.94 3.15 9.52
CA ALA A 125 -13.77 2.77 8.74
C ALA A 125 -14.12 2.42 7.29
N MET A 126 -15.23 1.74 7.03
CA MET A 126 -15.73 1.52 5.65
C MET A 126 -16.06 2.83 4.95
N LEU A 127 -16.80 3.72 5.62
CA LEU A 127 -17.24 4.99 5.06
C LEU A 127 -16.06 5.87 4.65
N VAL A 128 -15.10 6.10 5.56
CA VAL A 128 -13.93 6.93 5.27
C VAL A 128 -13.02 6.29 4.23
N THR A 129 -12.93 4.95 4.19
CA THR A 129 -12.21 4.24 3.12
C THR A 129 -12.78 4.55 1.75
N GLN A 130 -14.11 4.50 1.60
CA GLN A 130 -14.77 4.82 0.34
C GLN A 130 -14.57 6.28 -0.06
N ILE A 131 -14.81 7.20 0.87
CA ILE A 131 -14.72 8.65 0.62
C ILE A 131 -13.28 9.02 0.26
N ALA A 132 -12.29 8.63 1.07
CA ALA A 132 -10.90 8.98 0.85
C ALA A 132 -10.38 8.45 -0.50
N THR A 133 -10.77 7.23 -0.86
CA THR A 133 -10.37 6.61 -2.13
C THR A 133 -10.98 7.32 -3.34
N ALA A 134 -12.28 7.62 -3.28
CA ALA A 134 -12.96 8.36 -4.34
C ALA A 134 -12.37 9.78 -4.51
N MET A 135 -12.12 10.47 -3.39
CA MET A 135 -11.52 11.81 -3.40
C MET A 135 -10.10 11.77 -3.96
N ALA A 136 -9.26 10.83 -3.54
CA ALA A 136 -7.90 10.70 -4.05
C ALA A 136 -7.85 10.36 -5.55
N ALA A 137 -8.76 9.50 -6.03
CA ALA A 137 -8.90 9.19 -7.45
C ALA A 137 -9.26 10.43 -8.28
N LEU A 138 -10.23 11.22 -7.80
CA LEU A 138 -10.62 12.49 -8.43
C LEU A 138 -9.49 13.52 -8.38
N THR A 139 -8.85 13.69 -7.22
CA THR A 139 -7.72 14.62 -7.05
C THR A 139 -6.59 14.27 -8.00
N TRP A 140 -6.24 12.99 -8.15
CA TRP A 140 -5.20 12.57 -9.09
C TRP A 140 -5.61 12.84 -10.54
N MET A 141 -6.86 12.52 -10.90
CA MET A 141 -7.41 12.80 -12.22
C MET A 141 -7.32 14.29 -12.58
N PHE A 142 -7.72 15.18 -11.66
CA PHE A 142 -7.64 16.61 -11.86
C PHE A 142 -6.19 17.11 -11.92
N ALA A 143 -5.31 16.59 -11.06
CA ALA A 143 -3.90 16.93 -11.09
C ALA A 143 -3.24 16.53 -12.42
N GLU A 144 -3.58 15.35 -12.95
CA GLU A 144 -3.12 14.89 -14.26
C GLU A 144 -3.69 15.73 -15.39
N TRP A 145 -4.96 16.13 -15.30
CA TRP A 145 -5.57 17.02 -16.28
C TRP A 145 -4.88 18.38 -16.32
N LEU A 146 -4.61 18.98 -15.16
CA LEU A 146 -3.91 20.26 -15.06
C LEU A 146 -2.47 20.20 -15.57
N SER A 147 -1.76 19.10 -15.33
CA SER A 147 -0.33 18.96 -15.68
C SER A 147 -0.09 18.43 -17.09
N HIS A 148 -0.96 17.57 -17.60
CA HIS A 148 -0.78 16.86 -18.87
C HIS A 148 -1.90 17.12 -19.90
N GLY A 149 -2.89 17.97 -19.56
CA GLY A 149 -3.98 18.40 -20.45
C GLY A 149 -5.10 17.37 -20.64
N LYS A 150 -4.94 16.15 -20.12
CA LYS A 150 -5.95 15.07 -20.18
C LYS A 150 -5.75 14.07 -19.04
N PRO A 151 -6.84 13.50 -18.50
CA PRO A 151 -6.75 12.43 -17.52
C PRO A 151 -6.38 11.09 -18.17
N SER A 152 -5.85 10.16 -17.38
CA SER A 152 -5.62 8.78 -17.76
C SER A 152 -6.26 7.80 -16.79
N VAL A 153 -6.64 6.64 -17.34
CA VAL A 153 -7.19 5.53 -16.56
C VAL A 153 -6.17 4.99 -15.54
N LEU A 154 -4.88 5.02 -15.89
CA LEU A 154 -3.80 4.66 -14.98
C LEU A 154 -3.64 5.68 -13.84
N GLY A 155 -3.80 6.97 -14.12
CA GLY A 155 -3.77 8.03 -13.12
C GLY A 155 -4.89 7.87 -12.10
N ILE A 156 -6.12 7.62 -12.55
CA ILE A 156 -7.27 7.36 -11.66
C ILE A 156 -7.00 6.15 -10.76
N ALA A 157 -6.50 5.04 -11.33
CA ALA A 157 -6.17 3.85 -10.56
C ALA A 157 -5.06 4.09 -9.52
N SER A 158 -4.03 4.87 -9.90
CA SER A 158 -2.95 5.26 -8.99
C SER A 158 -3.47 6.14 -7.85
N GLY A 159 -4.35 7.10 -8.17
CA GLY A 159 -5.01 7.95 -7.18
C GLY A 159 -5.88 7.15 -6.21
N ALA A 160 -6.64 6.17 -6.70
CA ALA A 160 -7.42 5.28 -5.85
C ALA A 160 -6.52 4.51 -4.86
N VAL A 161 -5.45 3.85 -5.35
CA VAL A 161 -4.51 3.14 -4.47
C VAL A 161 -3.83 4.09 -3.48
N ALA A 162 -3.47 5.31 -3.91
CA ALA A 162 -2.90 6.31 -3.03
C ALA A 162 -3.87 6.71 -1.90
N GLY A 163 -5.16 6.91 -2.20
CA GLY A 163 -6.19 7.19 -1.20
C GLY A 163 -6.38 6.05 -0.20
N LEU A 164 -6.45 4.81 -0.69
CA LEU A 164 -6.55 3.60 0.13
C LEU A 164 -5.38 3.49 1.10
N VAL A 165 -4.15 3.69 0.62
CA VAL A 165 -2.93 3.68 1.43
C VAL A 165 -2.94 4.81 2.46
N ALA A 166 -3.28 6.04 2.05
CA ALA A 166 -3.23 7.21 2.91
C ALA A 166 -4.25 7.15 4.06
N ILE A 167 -5.46 6.63 3.81
CA ILE A 167 -6.50 6.54 4.85
C ILE A 167 -6.28 5.36 5.80
N THR A 168 -5.49 4.36 5.41
CA THR A 168 -5.26 3.13 6.20
C THR A 168 -4.93 3.37 7.68
N PRO A 169 -3.93 4.19 8.07
CA PRO A 169 -3.64 4.39 9.49
C PRO A 169 -4.74 5.17 10.23
N ALA A 170 -5.50 6.00 9.52
CA ALA A 170 -6.46 6.94 10.09
C ALA A 170 -7.92 6.47 9.99
N SER A 171 -8.20 5.33 9.34
CA SER A 171 -9.57 4.94 9.02
C SER A 171 -10.42 4.65 10.26
N GLY A 172 -9.81 4.35 11.40
CA GLY A 172 -10.50 4.15 12.67
C GLY A 172 -10.62 5.40 13.54
N THR A 173 -10.05 6.54 13.14
CA THR A 173 -9.94 7.75 13.98
C THR A 173 -10.27 9.07 13.28
N ALA A 174 -10.45 9.09 11.95
CA ALA A 174 -10.64 10.31 11.17
C ALA A 174 -12.10 10.82 11.10
N GLY A 175 -13.05 10.12 11.72
CA GLY A 175 -14.49 10.39 11.67
C GLY A 175 -15.12 10.57 13.04
#